data_AF-A0A4Z2BH28-F1
#
_entry.id   AF-A0A4Z2BH28-F1
#
_cell.length_a   1.000
_cell.length_b   1.000
_cell.length_c   1.000
_cell.angle_alpha   90.00
_cell.angle_beta   90.00
_cell.angle_gamma   90.00
#
_symmetry.space_group_name_H-M   'P 1'
#
loop_
_entity.id
_entity.type
_entity.pdbx_description
1 polymer ?
#
loop_
_entity_poly.entity_id
_entity_poly.type
_entity_poly.pdbx_seq_one_letter_code
_entity_poly.pdbx_strand_id
1 'polypeptide(L)'
;MPNDEHPVSTSSGEDQGSDGESLSDRCDSMTSTSEMDCSRESFTSTSSSKHCSPSSSPPKTLTLDKVMDSARDLSNLSIAHEITVNPDFRVEPSSLPEGSLWKAVKNAMHKAFWNILESELNDDPPVYGQAIRLLEEIREILLSFLNPGANRMRTQIMEVLDIELIRQQADNDAVDIQGLASYIINTMGKLCTPARDEDVKKLRESTDNIVTLFREIFRVLDLMKVDMINATILSLRAVLCREGIEYERASFQRILDKTPNALSHSSAWLKSAMEEMMSAIVCSQETGGQGKGERTVPNPIPILNTAFLGIITWDFDKKPLPETLMNDEVRLR
;
A
#
# COMPACT_ATOMS: atom_id res chain seq x y z
N MET A 1 8.13 44.97 40.01
CA MET A 1 9.49 45.39 40.40
C MET A 1 9.35 46.60 41.30
N PRO A 2 10.03 46.66 42.45
CA PRO A 2 9.85 45.76 43.60
C PRO A 2 9.75 46.58 44.91
N ASN A 3 9.48 45.91 46.03
CA ASN A 3 10.29 46.14 47.23
C ASN A 3 10.25 44.89 48.11
N ASP A 4 11.46 44.38 48.30
CA ASP A 4 11.93 43.43 49.30
C ASP A 4 11.59 43.87 50.73
N GLU A 5 11.41 42.93 51.65
CA GLU A 5 12.47 42.50 52.58
C GLU A 5 11.92 41.50 53.63
N HIS A 6 12.70 40.43 53.79
CA HIS A 6 12.63 39.27 54.69
C HIS A 6 13.36 39.63 56.03
N PRO A 7 13.86 38.73 56.92
CA PRO A 7 13.55 37.33 57.34
C PRO A 7 13.73 37.11 58.89
N VAL A 8 14.04 35.85 59.31
CA VAL A 8 14.68 35.34 60.57
C VAL A 8 13.68 34.60 61.49
N SER A 9 13.85 33.36 61.99
CA SER A 9 15.01 32.55 62.42
C SER A 9 14.61 31.05 62.59
N THR A 10 15.36 30.06 62.08
CA THR A 10 16.43 29.22 62.72
C THR A 10 15.98 27.94 63.46
N SER A 11 16.47 26.77 63.03
CA SER A 11 17.58 26.02 63.66
C SER A 11 17.63 24.58 63.06
N SER A 12 18.70 23.79 63.06
CA SER A 12 20.16 23.92 63.06
C SER A 12 20.72 22.48 63.07
N GLY A 13 21.94 22.29 62.55
CA GLY A 13 22.78 21.07 62.67
C GLY A 13 23.20 20.54 61.29
N GLU A 14 24.27 21.05 60.65
CA GLU A 14 25.71 20.77 60.89
C GLU A 14 26.03 19.26 60.76
N ASP A 15 26.98 18.79 59.94
CA ASP A 15 28.34 19.33 59.76
C ASP A 15 29.05 18.80 58.48
N GLN A 16 29.92 19.67 57.94
CA GLN A 16 31.23 19.51 57.23
C GLN A 16 31.64 18.16 56.59
N GLY A 17 32.35 18.08 55.45
CA GLY A 17 33.05 19.05 54.62
C GLY A 17 34.08 18.37 53.67
N SER A 18 34.54 19.14 52.69
CA SER A 18 35.78 19.06 51.88
C SER A 18 35.90 18.08 50.69
N ASP A 19 35.87 18.70 49.50
CA ASP A 19 36.89 18.75 48.42
C ASP A 19 37.64 17.50 47.94
N GLY A 20 37.83 17.44 46.61
CA GLY A 20 38.99 16.75 46.03
C GLY A 20 38.76 16.17 44.64
N GLU A 21 39.54 16.66 43.69
CA GLU A 21 39.46 16.44 42.23
C GLU A 21 39.98 15.06 41.73
N SER A 22 39.78 14.86 40.42
CA SER A 22 40.60 14.10 39.46
C SER A 22 40.22 12.65 39.07
N LEU A 23 39.72 12.57 37.82
CA LEU A 23 40.27 11.83 36.66
C LEU A 23 40.95 10.48 36.90
N SER A 24 40.43 9.46 36.21
CA SER A 24 41.25 8.40 35.61
C SER A 24 40.50 7.68 34.50
N ASP A 25 40.99 7.85 33.28
CA ASP A 25 40.84 6.91 32.17
C ASP A 25 41.13 5.46 32.60
N ARG A 26 40.44 4.49 31.99
CA ARG A 26 41.10 3.40 31.25
C ARG A 26 40.14 2.40 30.60
N CYS A 27 40.34 2.27 29.30
CA CYS A 27 40.07 1.13 28.44
C CYS A 27 41.15 0.03 28.59
N ASP A 28 40.78 -1.23 28.40
CA ASP A 28 41.54 -2.35 27.79
C ASP A 28 40.73 -3.66 28.00
N SER A 29 40.30 -4.42 26.99
CA SER A 29 40.97 -5.19 25.92
C SER A 29 41.00 -6.71 26.21
N MET A 30 40.42 -7.46 25.27
CA MET A 30 40.68 -8.85 24.83
C MET A 30 40.90 -10.00 25.83
N THR A 31 40.12 -11.08 25.65
CA THR A 31 40.68 -12.45 25.60
C THR A 31 39.92 -13.31 24.59
N SER A 32 40.62 -13.69 23.52
CA SER A 32 40.30 -14.81 22.64
C SER A 32 40.62 -16.11 23.39
N THR A 33 39.73 -17.10 23.34
CA THR A 33 40.05 -18.48 23.71
C THR A 33 39.91 -19.36 22.48
N SER A 34 41.05 -19.95 22.12
CA SER A 34 41.25 -20.94 21.08
C SER A 34 40.92 -22.33 21.62
N GLU A 35 40.05 -23.08 20.93
CA GLU A 35 39.97 -24.53 21.09
C GLU A 35 40.58 -25.18 19.85
N MET A 36 41.76 -25.74 20.08
CA MET A 36 42.56 -26.55 19.17
C MET A 36 42.27 -28.00 19.51
N ASP A 37 41.62 -28.73 18.61
CA ASP A 37 41.51 -30.19 18.72
C ASP A 37 42.21 -30.83 17.51
N CYS A 38 43.42 -31.34 17.79
CA CYS A 38 44.21 -32.14 16.86
C CYS A 38 44.03 -33.60 17.23
N SER A 39 43.48 -34.43 16.33
CA SER A 39 43.77 -35.85 16.33
C SER A 39 43.48 -36.55 14.99
N ARG A 40 44.58 -37.12 14.47
CA ARG A 40 44.72 -38.31 13.62
C ARG A 40 44.60 -38.13 12.10
N GLU A 41 45.79 -37.93 11.53
CA GLU A 41 46.14 -38.30 10.17
C GLU A 41 45.75 -39.76 9.85
N SER A 42 45.22 -39.96 8.65
CA SER A 42 45.18 -41.27 7.99
C SER A 42 45.52 -41.04 6.52
N PHE A 43 46.74 -41.46 6.17
CA PHE A 43 47.27 -41.45 4.82
C PHE A 43 46.63 -42.56 3.98
N THR A 44 45.89 -42.20 2.94
CA THR A 44 45.88 -42.96 1.67
C THR A 44 45.65 -42.02 0.51
N SER A 45 46.74 -41.65 -0.16
CA SER A 45 46.70 -41.03 -1.48
C SER A 45 46.45 -42.11 -2.53
N THR A 46 45.43 -41.97 -3.38
CA THR A 46 45.53 -42.37 -4.80
C THR A 46 44.68 -41.45 -5.66
N SER A 47 45.34 -40.92 -6.69
CA SER A 47 44.81 -40.07 -7.76
C SER A 47 43.96 -40.88 -8.74
N SER A 48 42.83 -40.34 -9.24
CA SER A 48 42.46 -40.41 -10.66
C SER A 48 41.13 -39.70 -10.99
N SER A 49 41.19 -38.96 -12.11
CA SER A 49 40.15 -38.68 -13.11
C SER A 49 38.90 -37.86 -12.76
N LYS A 50 38.95 -36.62 -13.27
CA LYS A 50 37.87 -35.74 -13.71
C LYS A 50 36.60 -36.47 -14.18
N HIS A 51 35.47 -36.13 -13.56
CA HIS A 51 34.17 -36.10 -14.22
C HIS A 51 33.45 -34.80 -13.83
N CYS A 52 33.44 -33.82 -14.72
CA CYS A 52 32.50 -32.70 -14.66
C CYS A 52 31.12 -33.24 -15.02
N SER A 53 30.30 -33.49 -14.02
CA SER A 53 28.86 -33.60 -14.22
C SER A 53 28.29 -32.18 -14.26
N PRO A 54 27.44 -31.80 -15.23
CA PRO A 54 26.73 -30.55 -15.15
C PRO A 54 25.84 -30.63 -13.92
N SER A 55 26.11 -29.80 -12.91
CA SER A 55 25.21 -29.59 -11.78
C SER A 55 23.94 -28.94 -12.32
N SER A 56 23.04 -29.77 -12.84
CA SER A 56 21.67 -29.38 -13.14
C SER A 56 20.98 -29.15 -11.80
N SER A 57 20.98 -27.90 -11.36
CA SER A 57 20.11 -27.45 -10.27
C SER A 57 18.68 -27.91 -10.58
N PRO A 58 17.94 -28.49 -9.63
CA PRO A 58 16.54 -28.83 -9.84
C PRO A 58 15.76 -27.61 -10.34
N PRO A 59 14.80 -27.76 -11.27
CA PRO A 59 13.98 -26.64 -11.72
C PRO A 59 13.33 -25.99 -10.51
N LYS A 60 13.58 -24.69 -10.33
CA LYS A 60 12.96 -23.89 -9.26
C LYS A 60 11.46 -23.88 -9.48
N THR A 61 10.73 -24.80 -8.86
CA THR A 61 9.28 -24.81 -8.88
C THR A 61 8.79 -23.55 -8.19
N LEU A 62 8.05 -22.71 -8.93
CA LEU A 62 7.38 -21.54 -8.37
C LEU A 62 6.32 -22.01 -7.37
N THR A 63 6.46 -21.62 -6.12
CA THR A 63 5.44 -21.86 -5.08
C THR A 63 4.26 -20.91 -5.28
N LEU A 64 3.06 -21.33 -4.85
CA LEU A 64 1.84 -20.50 -4.92
C LEU A 64 2.03 -19.15 -4.23
N ASP A 65 2.67 -19.13 -3.06
CA ASP A 65 2.96 -17.90 -2.31
C ASP A 65 3.81 -16.93 -3.14
N LYS A 66 4.85 -17.45 -3.81
CA LYS A 66 5.71 -16.63 -4.67
C LYS A 66 4.97 -16.07 -5.88
N VAL A 67 4.00 -16.81 -6.41
CA VAL A 67 3.11 -16.33 -7.49
C VAL A 67 2.20 -15.22 -6.97
N MET A 68 1.56 -15.41 -5.82
CA MET A 68 0.68 -14.41 -5.21
C MET A 68 1.44 -13.12 -4.86
N ASP A 69 2.65 -13.24 -4.32
CA ASP A 69 3.50 -12.08 -4.01
C ASP A 69 3.93 -11.35 -5.28
N SER A 70 4.25 -12.08 -6.36
CA SER A 70 4.59 -11.47 -7.64
C SER A 70 3.38 -10.75 -8.26
N ALA A 71 2.17 -11.30 -8.11
CA ALA A 71 0.94 -10.66 -8.55
C ALA A 71 0.66 -9.36 -7.77
N ARG A 72 0.91 -9.34 -6.46
CA ARG A 72 0.82 -8.12 -5.64
C ARG A 72 1.84 -7.08 -6.06
N ASP A 73 3.10 -7.49 -6.27
CA ASP A 73 4.17 -6.59 -6.73
C ASP A 73 3.81 -5.98 -8.09
N LEU A 74 3.26 -6.78 -9.03
CA LEU A 74 2.82 -6.30 -10.34
C LEU A 74 1.63 -5.34 -10.23
N SER A 75 0.65 -5.64 -9.37
CA SER A 75 -0.48 -4.73 -9.12
C SER A 75 -0.01 -3.40 -8.53
N ASN A 76 0.90 -3.43 -7.57
CA ASN A 76 1.45 -2.21 -6.96
C ASN A 76 2.24 -1.38 -7.99
N LEU A 77 3.03 -2.05 -8.83
CA LEU A 77 3.77 -1.42 -9.92
C LEU A 77 2.82 -0.76 -10.93
N SER A 78 1.79 -1.49 -11.36
CA SER A 78 0.76 -0.98 -12.27
C SER A 78 0.05 0.24 -11.68
N ILE A 79 -0.35 0.19 -10.41
CA ILE A 79 -0.97 1.34 -9.73
C ILE A 79 0.00 2.53 -9.64
N ALA A 80 1.27 2.32 -9.29
CA ALA A 80 2.25 3.39 -9.22
C ALA A 80 2.51 4.04 -10.60
N HIS A 81 2.56 3.22 -11.66
CA HIS A 81 2.63 3.68 -13.04
C HIS A 81 1.41 4.52 -13.41
N GLU A 82 0.20 4.02 -13.14
CA GLU A 82 -1.05 4.76 -13.40
C GLU A 82 -1.10 6.10 -12.66
N ILE A 83 -0.72 6.12 -11.38
CA ILE A 83 -0.62 7.34 -10.58
C ILE A 83 0.44 8.30 -11.15
N THR A 84 1.47 7.83 -11.86
CA THR A 84 2.49 8.72 -12.41
C THR A 84 2.07 9.26 -13.77
N VAL A 85 1.57 8.40 -14.65
CA VAL A 85 1.33 8.72 -16.06
C VAL A 85 -0.04 9.35 -16.30
N ASN A 86 -1.10 8.92 -15.59
CA ASN A 86 -2.45 9.47 -15.76
C ASN A 86 -2.72 10.58 -14.73
N PRO A 87 -2.75 11.88 -15.09
CA PRO A 87 -3.00 12.99 -14.16
C PRO A 87 -4.38 12.93 -13.50
N ASP A 88 -5.37 12.34 -14.17
CA ASP A 88 -6.76 12.26 -13.73
C ASP A 88 -7.08 10.96 -12.99
N PHE A 89 -6.07 10.11 -12.74
CA PHE A 89 -6.27 8.85 -12.02
C PHE A 89 -6.88 9.08 -10.64
N ARG A 90 -8.06 8.50 -10.43
CA ARG A 90 -8.85 8.54 -9.19
C ARG A 90 -9.54 7.20 -8.99
N VAL A 91 -9.71 6.84 -7.73
CA VAL A 91 -10.56 5.72 -7.33
C VAL A 91 -12.00 6.21 -7.35
N GLU A 92 -12.83 5.49 -8.09
CA GLU A 92 -14.27 5.69 -8.10
C GLU A 92 -14.95 4.81 -7.04
N PRO A 93 -16.11 5.23 -6.51
CA PRO A 93 -16.91 4.37 -5.66
C PRO A 93 -17.24 3.06 -6.39
N SER A 94 -17.02 1.92 -5.72
CA SER A 94 -17.30 0.62 -6.31
C SER A 94 -18.78 0.51 -6.69
N SER A 95 -19.10 0.55 -7.98
CA SER A 95 -20.44 0.31 -8.48
C SER A 95 -20.50 -1.08 -9.12
N LEU A 96 -21.37 -1.94 -8.59
CA LEU A 96 -21.65 -3.22 -9.22
C LEU A 96 -22.59 -2.98 -10.42
N PRO A 97 -22.38 -3.67 -11.56
CA PRO A 97 -23.23 -3.55 -12.73
C PRO A 97 -24.71 -3.77 -12.39
N GLU A 98 -25.57 -2.95 -12.98
CA GLU A 98 -27.02 -3.10 -12.84
C GLU A 98 -27.50 -4.45 -13.37
N GLY A 99 -28.39 -5.11 -12.63
CA GLY A 99 -28.88 -6.45 -12.96
C GLY A 99 -27.95 -7.61 -12.60
N SER A 100 -26.74 -7.36 -12.08
CA SER A 100 -25.85 -8.45 -11.65
C SER A 100 -26.43 -9.20 -10.42
N LEU A 101 -26.30 -10.54 -10.43
CA LEU A 101 -26.68 -11.38 -9.30
C LEU A 101 -26.01 -10.92 -8.00
N TRP A 102 -24.73 -10.58 -8.07
CA TRP A 102 -23.96 -10.07 -6.93
C TRP A 102 -24.54 -8.77 -6.34
N LYS A 103 -25.01 -7.84 -7.18
CA LYS A 103 -25.68 -6.62 -6.70
C LYS A 103 -27.00 -6.94 -6.02
N ALA A 104 -27.79 -7.86 -6.57
CA ALA A 104 -29.04 -8.30 -5.96
C ALA A 104 -28.80 -8.97 -4.59
N VAL A 105 -27.81 -9.86 -4.50
CA VAL A 105 -27.41 -10.51 -3.24
C VAL A 105 -26.93 -9.47 -2.22
N LYS A 106 -26.04 -8.55 -2.61
CA LYS A 106 -25.56 -7.46 -1.74
C LYS A 106 -26.72 -6.61 -1.21
N ASN A 107 -27.63 -6.20 -2.09
CA ASN A 107 -28.78 -5.39 -1.70
C ASN A 107 -29.73 -6.14 -0.76
N ALA A 108 -29.99 -7.42 -1.01
CA ALA A 108 -30.83 -8.25 -0.15
C ALA A 108 -30.20 -8.42 1.24
N MET A 109 -28.89 -8.64 1.31
CA MET A 109 -28.16 -8.77 2.57
C MET A 109 -28.15 -7.45 3.36
N HIS A 110 -27.87 -6.33 2.70
CA HIS A 110 -27.94 -5.01 3.33
C HIS A 110 -29.37 -4.74 3.83
N LYS A 111 -30.39 -5.03 3.03
CA LYS A 111 -31.79 -4.86 3.45
C LYS A 111 -32.12 -5.70 4.68
N ALA A 112 -31.74 -6.98 4.68
CA ALA A 112 -31.96 -7.87 5.82
C ALA A 112 -31.26 -7.34 7.08
N PHE A 113 -30.01 -6.87 6.97
CA PHE A 113 -29.28 -6.27 8.08
C PHE A 113 -30.03 -5.10 8.72
N TRP A 114 -30.51 -4.17 7.90
CA TRP A 114 -31.20 -2.99 8.43
C TRP A 114 -32.59 -3.30 8.98
N ASN A 115 -33.29 -4.29 8.41
CA ASN A 115 -34.55 -4.78 8.94
C ASN A 115 -34.36 -5.44 10.32
N ILE A 116 -33.25 -6.16 10.53
CA ILE A 116 -32.92 -6.74 11.84
C ILE A 116 -32.65 -5.63 12.85
N LEU A 117 -31.83 -4.63 12.50
CA LEU A 117 -31.58 -3.48 13.38
C LEU A 117 -32.88 -2.75 13.75
N GLU A 118 -33.78 -2.55 12.77
CA GLU A 118 -35.08 -1.94 13.02
C GLU A 118 -35.96 -2.79 13.92
N SER A 119 -35.93 -4.12 13.78
CA SER A 119 -36.66 -5.02 14.68
C SER A 119 -36.10 -4.94 16.10
N GLU A 120 -34.79 -5.06 16.28
CA GLU A 120 -34.12 -5.06 17.60
C GLU A 120 -34.36 -3.77 18.37
N LEU A 121 -34.32 -2.61 17.69
CA LEU A 121 -34.56 -1.31 18.33
C LEU A 121 -36.04 -1.05 18.67
N ASN A 122 -36.97 -1.79 18.04
CA ASN A 122 -38.41 -1.67 18.29
C ASN A 122 -38.94 -2.74 19.26
N ASP A 123 -38.11 -3.69 19.71
CA ASP A 123 -38.48 -4.67 20.73
C ASP A 123 -38.65 -4.00 22.12
N ASP A 124 -39.34 -4.68 23.04
CA ASP A 124 -39.60 -4.21 24.41
C ASP A 124 -39.10 -5.26 25.44
N PRO A 125 -37.95 -5.04 26.11
CA PRO A 125 -37.06 -3.88 26.03
C PRO A 125 -36.21 -3.86 24.73
N PRO A 126 -35.72 -2.70 24.29
CA PRO A 126 -34.92 -2.58 23.07
C PRO A 126 -33.60 -3.36 23.15
N VAL A 127 -33.21 -3.99 22.05
CA VAL A 127 -31.93 -4.70 21.93
C VAL A 127 -30.95 -3.83 21.14
N TYR A 128 -29.79 -3.54 21.72
CA TYR A 128 -28.80 -2.64 21.12
C TYR A 128 -27.62 -3.35 20.44
N GLY A 129 -27.64 -4.68 20.37
CA GLY A 129 -26.50 -5.49 19.90
C GLY A 129 -25.98 -5.06 18.53
N GLN A 130 -26.88 -4.94 17.55
CA GLN A 130 -26.50 -4.53 16.20
C GLN A 130 -26.07 -3.06 16.12
N ALA A 131 -26.69 -2.17 16.91
CA ALA A 131 -26.34 -0.76 16.97
C ALA A 131 -24.92 -0.54 17.53
N ILE A 132 -24.55 -1.29 18.57
CA ILE A 132 -23.20 -1.24 19.17
C ILE A 132 -22.15 -1.68 18.15
N ARG A 133 -22.43 -2.73 17.37
CA ARG A 133 -21.52 -3.19 16.30
C ARG A 133 -21.33 -2.13 15.21
N LEU A 134 -22.39 -1.41 14.85
CA LEU A 134 -22.30 -0.28 13.91
C LEU A 134 -21.44 0.85 14.48
N LEU A 135 -21.59 1.19 15.76
CA LEU A 135 -20.78 2.21 16.43
C LEU A 135 -19.30 1.82 16.47
N GLU A 136 -19.00 0.54 16.72
CA GLU A 136 -17.64 -0.01 16.65
C GLU A 136 -17.05 0.16 15.25
N GLU A 137 -17.80 -0.22 14.21
CA GLU A 137 -17.33 -0.06 12.83
C GLU A 137 -17.12 1.42 12.46
N ILE A 138 -18.03 2.31 12.86
CA ILE A 138 -17.87 3.75 12.66
C ILE A 138 -16.61 4.26 13.36
N ARG A 139 -16.34 3.83 14.59
CA ARG A 139 -15.13 4.21 15.33
C ARG A 139 -13.88 3.83 14.54
N GLU A 140 -13.78 2.58 14.08
CA GLU A 140 -12.63 2.12 13.30
C GLU A 140 -12.47 2.89 11.98
N ILE A 141 -13.58 3.19 11.28
CA ILE A 141 -13.56 4.00 10.06
C ILE A 141 -13.04 5.41 10.36
N LEU A 142 -13.56 6.08 11.40
CA LEU A 142 -13.12 7.43 11.77
C LEU A 142 -11.64 7.45 12.15
N LEU A 143 -11.16 6.44 12.89
CA LEU A 143 -9.76 6.29 13.24
C LEU A 143 -8.86 6.05 12.02
N SER A 144 -9.37 5.37 10.99
CA SER A 144 -8.65 5.12 9.73
C SER A 144 -8.39 6.39 8.91
N PHE A 145 -9.21 7.43 9.10
CA PHE A 145 -9.02 8.73 8.44
C PHE A 145 -7.95 9.59 9.10
N LEU A 146 -7.51 9.23 10.30
CA LEU A 146 -6.54 10.03 11.05
C LEU A 146 -5.11 9.74 10.63
N ASN A 147 -4.37 10.81 10.34
CA ASN A 147 -2.92 10.73 10.20
C ASN A 147 -2.26 10.23 11.50
N PRO A 148 -1.11 9.54 11.44
CA PRO A 148 -0.41 9.02 12.62
C PRO A 148 -0.13 10.08 13.71
N GLY A 149 0.04 11.35 13.34
CA GLY A 149 0.29 12.45 14.27
C GLY A 149 -0.95 13.02 14.98
N ALA A 150 -2.17 12.63 14.61
CA ALA A 150 -3.41 13.22 15.12
C ALA A 150 -3.85 12.61 16.48
N ASN A 151 -2.94 12.52 17.45
CA ASN A 151 -3.14 11.82 18.71
C ASN A 151 -4.31 12.37 19.55
N ARG A 152 -4.47 13.70 19.63
CA ARG A 152 -5.56 14.32 20.39
C ARG A 152 -6.94 13.89 19.91
N MET A 153 -7.14 13.87 18.59
CA MET A 153 -8.42 13.49 18.00
C MET A 153 -8.67 11.98 18.13
N ARG A 154 -7.61 11.17 17.96
CA ARG A 154 -7.66 9.72 18.21
C ARG A 154 -8.13 9.42 19.63
N THR A 155 -7.50 10.03 20.64
CA THR A 155 -7.89 9.87 22.05
C THR A 155 -9.35 10.27 22.27
N GLN A 156 -9.76 11.43 21.75
CA GLN A 156 -11.14 11.90 21.89
C GLN A 156 -12.16 10.94 21.28
N ILE A 157 -11.89 10.37 20.10
CA ILE A 157 -12.77 9.39 19.45
C ILE A 157 -12.85 8.12 20.28
N MET A 158 -11.73 7.63 20.80
CA MET A 158 -11.70 6.42 21.63
C MET A 158 -12.43 6.59 22.96
N GLU A 159 -12.35 7.77 23.57
CA GLU A 159 -13.04 8.08 24.84
C GLU A 159 -14.56 8.20 24.67
N VAL A 160 -15.01 8.87 23.60
CA VAL A 160 -16.46 9.07 23.37
C VAL A 160 -17.12 7.82 22.80
N LEU A 161 -16.43 7.10 21.90
CA LEU A 161 -16.89 5.84 21.32
C LEU A 161 -16.26 4.64 22.03
N ASP A 162 -16.28 4.65 23.37
CA ASP A 162 -15.89 3.50 24.17
C ASP A 162 -17.00 2.43 24.13
N ILE A 163 -16.73 1.35 23.40
CA ILE A 163 -17.70 0.30 23.11
C ILE A 163 -18.07 -0.50 24.37
N GLU A 164 -17.14 -0.64 25.31
CA GLU A 164 -17.43 -1.34 26.58
C GLU A 164 -18.34 -0.48 27.45
N LEU A 165 -18.07 0.83 27.53
CA LEU A 165 -18.94 1.76 28.24
C LEU A 165 -20.32 1.86 27.61
N ILE A 166 -20.40 1.96 26.28
CA ILE A 166 -21.68 2.03 25.55
C ILE A 166 -22.49 0.75 25.76
N ARG A 167 -21.84 -0.42 25.75
CA ARG A 167 -22.51 -1.70 26.06
C ARG A 167 -23.07 -1.70 27.48
N GLN A 168 -22.30 -1.25 28.46
CA GLN A 168 -22.78 -1.13 29.84
C GLN A 168 -23.96 -0.16 29.96
N GLN A 169 -23.93 0.97 29.24
CA GLN A 169 -25.05 1.92 29.22
C GLN A 169 -26.30 1.31 28.57
N ALA A 170 -26.13 0.53 27.51
CA ALA A 170 -27.22 -0.17 26.84
C ALA A 170 -27.87 -1.23 27.74
N ASP A 171 -27.09 -2.01 28.48
CA ASP A 171 -27.59 -3.03 29.42
C ASP A 171 -28.39 -2.43 30.60
N ASN A 172 -28.26 -1.11 30.84
CA ASN A 172 -28.96 -0.37 31.88
C ASN A 172 -29.96 0.66 31.32
N ASP A 173 -30.36 0.55 30.05
CA ASP A 173 -31.31 1.45 29.37
C ASP A 173 -30.94 2.94 29.45
N ALA A 174 -29.64 3.25 29.52
CA ALA A 174 -29.09 4.59 29.71
C ALA A 174 -28.33 5.13 28.49
N VAL A 175 -28.32 4.40 27.37
CA VAL A 175 -27.56 4.76 26.17
C VAL A 175 -28.23 5.90 25.38
N ASP A 176 -27.47 6.97 25.12
CA ASP A 176 -27.91 8.09 24.27
C ASP A 176 -27.39 7.93 22.83
N ILE A 177 -28.14 7.19 22.02
CA ILE A 177 -27.80 6.96 20.60
C ILE A 177 -27.79 8.28 19.80
N GLN A 178 -28.67 9.23 20.12
CA GLN A 178 -28.77 10.50 19.39
C GLN A 178 -27.57 11.39 19.68
N GLY A 179 -27.12 11.45 20.94
CA GLY A 179 -25.88 12.12 21.33
C GLY A 179 -24.65 11.53 20.65
N LEU A 180 -24.54 10.20 20.60
CA LEU A 180 -23.46 9.51 19.90
C LEU A 180 -23.47 9.80 18.39
N ALA A 181 -24.63 9.73 17.75
CA ALA A 181 -24.79 10.07 16.33
C ALA A 181 -24.40 11.53 16.05
N SER A 182 -24.82 12.46 16.90
CA SER A 182 -24.46 13.88 16.79
C SER A 182 -22.94 14.07 16.91
N TYR A 183 -22.28 13.38 17.83
CA TYR A 183 -20.82 13.40 17.95
C TYR A 183 -20.13 12.86 16.69
N ILE A 184 -20.62 11.74 16.15
CA ILE A 184 -20.10 11.13 14.91
C ILE A 184 -20.22 12.12 13.74
N ILE A 185 -21.39 12.72 13.52
CA ILE A 185 -21.64 13.68 12.43
C ILE A 185 -20.76 14.93 12.59
N ASN A 186 -20.56 15.40 13.81
CA ASN A 186 -19.64 16.51 14.10
C ASN A 186 -18.18 16.14 13.84
N THR A 187 -17.78 14.90 14.11
CA THR A 187 -16.44 14.40 13.83
C THR A 187 -16.23 14.21 12.33
N MET A 188 -17.20 13.65 11.61
CA MET A 188 -17.20 13.54 10.16
C MET A 188 -17.02 14.91 9.50
N GLY A 189 -17.76 15.93 9.96
CA GLY A 189 -17.64 17.30 9.45
C GLY A 189 -16.26 17.95 9.65
N LYS A 190 -15.44 17.46 10.59
CA LYS A 190 -14.06 17.93 10.79
C LYS A 190 -13.05 17.20 9.92
N LEU A 191 -13.39 15.99 9.46
CA LEU A 191 -12.51 15.09 8.71
C LEU A 191 -12.81 15.06 7.21
N CYS A 192 -14.01 15.49 6.80
CA CYS A 192 -14.41 15.44 5.41
C CYS A 192 -13.77 16.55 4.56
N THR A 193 -13.76 16.32 3.26
CA THR A 193 -13.45 17.34 2.25
C THR A 193 -14.62 18.31 2.09
N PRO A 194 -14.40 19.58 1.70
CA PRO A 194 -15.48 20.57 1.51
C PRO A 194 -16.62 20.10 0.59
N ALA A 195 -16.34 19.18 -0.35
CA ALA A 195 -17.36 18.60 -1.22
C ALA A 195 -18.45 17.80 -0.47
N ARG A 196 -18.22 17.44 0.80
CA ARG A 196 -19.15 16.68 1.64
C ARG A 196 -19.86 17.52 2.69
N ASP A 197 -19.59 18.82 2.77
CA ASP A 197 -20.18 19.68 3.79
C ASP A 197 -21.73 19.68 3.73
N GLU A 198 -22.28 19.65 2.51
CA GLU A 198 -23.74 19.53 2.30
C GLU A 198 -24.30 18.16 2.70
N ASP A 199 -23.56 17.07 2.47
CA ASP A 199 -23.95 15.73 2.92
C ASP A 199 -23.99 15.68 4.46
N VAL A 200 -22.98 16.22 5.13
CA VAL A 200 -22.91 16.25 6.61
C VAL A 200 -23.96 17.20 7.19
N LYS A 201 -24.27 18.31 6.51
CA LYS A 201 -25.35 19.21 6.92
C LYS A 201 -26.70 18.51 6.88
N LYS A 202 -27.00 17.75 5.81
CA LYS A 202 -28.22 16.94 5.71
C LYS A 202 -28.32 15.92 6.85
N LEU A 203 -27.21 15.31 7.26
CA LEU A 203 -27.18 14.39 8.42
C LEU A 203 -27.53 15.10 9.75
N ARG A 204 -27.19 16.39 9.90
CA ARG A 204 -27.58 17.16 11.10
C ARG A 204 -29.06 17.53 11.10
N GLU A 205 -29.64 17.74 9.92
CA GLU A 205 -31.03 18.13 9.74
C GLU A 205 -31.97 16.91 9.75
N SER A 206 -31.46 15.72 9.42
CA SER A 206 -32.25 14.49 9.43
C SER A 206 -32.66 14.13 10.84
N THR A 207 -33.94 14.36 11.15
CA THR A 207 -34.61 13.95 12.40
C THR A 207 -35.31 12.59 12.22
N ASP A 208 -35.00 11.88 11.14
CA ASP A 208 -35.62 10.61 10.83
C ASP A 208 -35.15 9.49 11.79
N ASN A 209 -35.84 8.35 11.74
CA ASN A 209 -35.57 7.14 12.52
C ASN A 209 -34.06 6.84 12.66
N ILE A 210 -33.63 6.38 13.83
CA ILE A 210 -32.24 6.01 14.15
C ILE A 210 -31.60 5.11 13.06
N VAL A 211 -32.36 4.15 12.53
CA VAL A 211 -31.92 3.23 11.47
C VAL A 211 -31.60 3.98 10.17
N THR A 212 -32.46 4.94 9.80
CA THR A 212 -32.22 5.78 8.61
C THR A 212 -31.02 6.69 8.79
N LEU A 213 -30.82 7.22 10.01
CA LEU A 213 -29.65 8.03 10.34
C LEU A 213 -28.35 7.24 10.21
N PHE A 214 -28.27 6.04 10.79
CA PHE A 214 -27.09 5.18 10.64
C PHE A 214 -26.82 4.82 9.19
N ARG A 215 -27.86 4.50 8.41
CA ARG A 215 -27.72 4.20 6.98
C ARG A 215 -27.08 5.36 6.22
N GLU A 216 -27.56 6.57 6.45
CA GLU A 216 -27.02 7.76 5.79
C GLU A 216 -25.60 8.11 6.28
N ILE A 217 -25.30 7.92 7.57
CA ILE A 217 -23.94 8.04 8.10
C ILE A 217 -22.98 7.11 7.34
N PHE A 218 -23.32 5.82 7.20
CA PHE A 218 -22.49 4.86 6.48
C PHE A 218 -22.33 5.22 5.00
N ARG A 219 -23.41 5.70 4.34
CA ARG A 219 -23.34 6.19 2.96
C ARG A 219 -22.29 7.30 2.82
N VAL A 220 -22.31 8.29 3.73
CA VAL A 220 -21.36 9.41 3.70
C VAL A 220 -19.95 8.95 4.08
N LEU A 221 -19.79 8.05 5.06
CA LEU A 221 -18.50 7.47 5.41
C LEU A 221 -17.85 6.72 4.25
N ASP A 222 -18.62 5.96 3.47
CA ASP A 222 -18.10 5.26 2.30
C ASP A 222 -17.61 6.23 1.21
N LEU A 223 -18.30 7.35 1.02
CA LEU A 223 -17.83 8.42 0.14
C LEU A 223 -16.55 9.08 0.70
N MET A 224 -16.49 9.32 2.01
CA MET A 224 -15.30 9.85 2.67
C MET A 224 -14.09 8.91 2.51
N LYS A 225 -14.28 7.58 2.57
CA LYS A 225 -13.19 6.61 2.30
C LYS A 225 -12.59 6.82 0.91
N VAL A 226 -13.43 6.99 -0.11
CA VAL A 226 -12.98 7.26 -1.48
C VAL A 226 -12.26 8.61 -1.57
N ASP A 227 -12.77 9.63 -0.89
CA ASP A 227 -12.14 10.96 -0.85
C ASP A 227 -10.75 10.89 -0.18
N MET A 228 -10.60 10.12 0.92
CA MET A 228 -9.32 9.92 1.60
C MET A 228 -8.31 9.15 0.75
N ILE A 229 -8.75 8.11 0.04
CA ILE A 229 -7.89 7.37 -0.90
C ILE A 229 -7.41 8.30 -2.01
N ASN A 230 -8.31 9.10 -2.60
CA ASN A 230 -7.96 10.06 -3.64
C ASN A 230 -7.02 11.16 -3.14
N ALA A 231 -7.22 11.66 -1.92
CA ALA A 231 -6.28 12.58 -1.28
C ALA A 231 -4.89 11.95 -1.06
N THR A 232 -4.85 10.69 -0.64
CA THR A 232 -3.61 9.92 -0.49
C THR A 232 -2.90 9.75 -1.84
N ILE A 233 -3.62 9.40 -2.89
CA ILE A 233 -3.10 9.29 -4.26
C ILE A 233 -2.46 10.62 -4.72
N LEU A 234 -3.12 11.76 -4.46
CA LEU A 234 -2.58 13.07 -4.81
C LEU A 234 -1.26 13.36 -4.07
N SER A 235 -1.19 13.01 -2.78
CA SER A 235 0.05 13.18 -2.00
C SER A 235 1.17 12.25 -2.50
N LEU A 236 0.83 11.01 -2.84
CA LEU A 236 1.77 10.00 -3.31
C LEU A 236 2.29 10.34 -4.70
N ARG A 237 1.46 10.91 -5.58
CA ARG A 237 1.84 11.35 -6.93
C ARG A 237 3.03 12.32 -6.88
N ALA A 238 3.06 13.26 -5.93
CA ALA A 238 4.19 14.19 -5.81
C ALA A 238 5.51 13.47 -5.51
N VAL A 239 5.47 12.35 -4.78
CA VAL A 239 6.64 11.52 -4.46
C VAL A 239 7.01 10.62 -5.65
N LEU A 240 6.01 9.97 -6.26
CA LEU A 240 6.22 9.11 -7.43
C LEU A 240 6.72 9.89 -8.65
N CYS A 241 6.30 11.14 -8.87
CA CYS A 241 6.89 11.94 -9.94
C CYS A 241 8.38 12.27 -9.72
N ARG A 242 8.87 12.23 -8.48
CA ARG A 242 10.28 12.51 -8.15
C ARG A 242 11.17 11.27 -8.21
N GLU A 243 10.67 10.12 -7.77
CA GLU A 243 11.46 8.88 -7.59
C GLU A 243 10.84 7.67 -8.31
N GLY A 244 9.83 7.90 -9.15
CA GLY A 244 9.03 6.86 -9.77
C GLY A 244 9.81 6.00 -10.75
N ILE A 245 10.77 6.58 -11.47
CA ILE A 245 11.59 5.85 -12.45
C ILE A 245 12.44 4.80 -11.73
N GLU A 246 13.10 5.19 -10.64
CA GLU A 246 13.90 4.29 -9.81
C GLU A 246 13.02 3.22 -9.16
N TYR A 247 11.87 3.63 -8.62
CA TYR A 247 10.89 2.71 -8.03
C TYR A 247 10.39 1.67 -9.05
N GLU A 248 10.03 2.11 -10.25
CA GLU A 248 9.49 1.27 -11.31
C GLU A 248 10.54 0.27 -11.77
N ARG A 249 11.78 0.73 -12.03
CA ARG A 249 12.90 -0.13 -12.41
C ARG A 249 13.21 -1.18 -11.34
N ALA A 250 13.32 -0.76 -10.08
CA ALA A 250 13.64 -1.67 -8.97
C ALA A 250 12.52 -2.70 -8.74
N SER A 251 11.26 -2.27 -8.84
CA SER A 251 10.10 -3.14 -8.68
C SER A 251 9.97 -4.14 -9.84
N PHE A 252 10.16 -3.67 -11.09
CA PHE A 252 10.18 -4.52 -12.27
C PHE A 252 11.30 -5.56 -12.20
N GLN A 253 12.52 -5.14 -11.81
CA GLN A 253 13.64 -6.08 -11.64
C GLN A 253 13.33 -7.16 -10.60
N ARG A 254 12.71 -6.80 -9.47
CA ARG A 254 12.29 -7.76 -8.45
C ARG A 254 11.29 -8.78 -8.99
N ILE A 255 10.37 -8.36 -9.86
CA ILE A 255 9.40 -9.26 -10.51
C ILE A 255 10.14 -10.22 -11.47
N LEU A 256 11.11 -9.73 -12.24
CA LEU A 256 11.92 -10.56 -13.16
C LEU A 256 12.77 -11.60 -12.42
N ASP A 257 13.37 -11.24 -11.30
CA ASP A 257 14.15 -12.17 -10.48
C ASP A 257 13.28 -13.34 -9.96
N LYS A 258 11.99 -13.08 -9.75
CA LYS A 258 11.00 -14.11 -9.40
C LYS A 258 10.52 -14.89 -10.61
N THR A 259 10.50 -14.29 -11.81
CA THR A 259 9.89 -14.83 -13.04
C THR A 259 10.86 -14.79 -14.24
N PRO A 260 11.86 -15.70 -14.31
CA PRO A 260 12.96 -15.61 -15.28
C PRO A 260 12.56 -15.80 -16.76
N ASN A 261 11.36 -16.31 -17.05
CA ASN A 261 10.86 -16.53 -18.41
C ASN A 261 9.67 -15.60 -18.79
N ALA A 262 9.44 -14.53 -18.03
CA ALA A 262 8.27 -13.67 -18.23
C ALA A 262 8.34 -12.72 -19.44
N LEU A 263 9.51 -12.55 -20.07
CA LEU A 263 9.75 -11.56 -21.15
C LEU A 263 9.76 -12.16 -22.55
N SER A 264 8.93 -13.16 -22.79
CA SER A 264 8.94 -13.92 -24.05
C SER A 264 8.49 -13.08 -25.25
N HIS A 265 7.40 -12.31 -25.09
CA HIS A 265 6.84 -11.45 -26.13
C HIS A 265 7.73 -10.22 -26.37
N SER A 266 8.26 -9.62 -25.30
CA SER A 266 9.19 -8.49 -25.36
C SER A 266 10.48 -8.88 -26.10
N SER A 267 11.00 -10.07 -25.83
CA SER A 267 12.18 -10.59 -26.55
C SER A 267 11.89 -10.87 -28.02
N ALA A 268 10.73 -11.45 -28.34
CA ALA A 268 10.32 -11.73 -29.73
C ALA A 268 10.09 -10.42 -30.52
N TRP A 269 9.46 -9.42 -29.89
CA TRP A 269 9.23 -8.10 -30.47
C TRP A 269 10.54 -7.40 -30.83
N LEU A 270 11.51 -7.36 -29.93
CA LEU A 270 12.83 -6.76 -30.20
C LEU A 270 13.62 -7.52 -31.27
N LYS A 271 13.51 -8.85 -31.32
CA LYS A 271 14.14 -9.67 -32.38
C LYS A 271 13.55 -9.36 -33.76
N SER A 272 12.22 -9.25 -33.85
CA SER A 272 11.55 -8.88 -35.10
C SER A 272 12.00 -7.51 -35.60
N ALA A 273 12.12 -6.52 -34.72
CA ALA A 273 12.61 -5.18 -35.07
C ALA A 273 14.08 -5.21 -35.54
N MET A 274 14.91 -6.05 -34.91
CA MET A 274 16.30 -6.25 -35.32
C MET A 274 16.39 -6.87 -36.72
N GLU A 275 15.58 -7.89 -37.01
CA GLU A 275 15.53 -8.55 -38.32
C GLU A 275 15.06 -7.61 -39.43
N GLU A 276 14.05 -6.77 -39.15
CA GLU A 276 13.57 -5.74 -40.07
C GLU A 276 14.67 -4.72 -40.39
N MET A 277 15.36 -4.22 -39.35
CA MET A 277 16.46 -3.27 -39.50
C MET A 277 17.63 -3.89 -40.29
N MET A 278 18.01 -5.14 -39.99
CA MET A 278 19.07 -5.83 -40.73
C MET A 278 18.67 -6.08 -42.19
N SER A 279 17.40 -6.40 -42.46
CA SER A 279 16.89 -6.59 -43.82
C SER A 279 16.93 -5.28 -44.63
N ALA A 280 16.60 -4.14 -44.01
CA ALA A 280 16.68 -2.83 -44.65
C ALA A 280 18.13 -2.41 -44.96
N ILE A 281 19.09 -2.75 -44.09
CA ILE A 281 20.52 -2.50 -44.31
C ILE A 281 21.05 -3.35 -45.47
N VAL A 282 20.67 -4.63 -45.55
CA VAL A 282 21.07 -5.53 -46.64
C VAL A 282 20.51 -5.06 -47.99
N CYS A 283 19.24 -4.65 -48.06
CA CYS A 283 18.65 -4.05 -49.28
C CYS A 283 19.38 -2.77 -49.73
N SER A 284 19.95 -2.01 -48.81
CA SER A 284 20.67 -0.76 -49.11
C SER A 284 22.11 -0.99 -49.58
N GLN A 285 22.69 -2.18 -49.33
CA GLN A 285 24.06 -2.54 -49.75
C GLN A 285 24.11 -3.23 -51.12
N GLU A 286 22.99 -3.75 -51.65
CA GLU A 286 22.96 -4.38 -52.98
C GLU A 286 23.15 -3.39 -54.15
N THR A 287 23.05 -2.08 -53.92
CA THR A 287 23.36 -1.03 -54.91
C THR A 287 24.81 -0.55 -54.89
N GLY A 288 25.69 -1.12 -54.04
CA GLY A 288 27.09 -0.71 -53.99
C GLY A 288 28.04 -1.71 -53.34
N GLY A 289 28.73 -2.51 -54.18
CA GLY A 289 30.11 -2.99 -53.99
C GLY A 289 30.47 -3.78 -52.71
N GLN A 290 30.84 -5.05 -52.90
CA GLN A 290 31.41 -5.99 -51.92
C GLN A 290 32.36 -5.34 -50.88
N GLY A 291 32.00 -5.46 -49.61
CA GLY A 291 32.89 -5.30 -48.47
C GLY A 291 32.50 -6.31 -47.38
N LYS A 292 33.47 -7.09 -46.89
CA LYS A 292 33.28 -8.10 -45.82
C LYS A 292 32.59 -7.46 -44.61
N GLY A 293 31.31 -7.79 -44.41
CA GLY A 293 30.50 -7.32 -43.28
C GLY A 293 30.99 -7.94 -41.97
N GLU A 294 31.81 -7.20 -41.24
CA GLU A 294 31.98 -7.42 -39.82
C GLU A 294 30.60 -7.21 -39.18
N ARG A 295 30.03 -8.25 -38.55
CA ARG A 295 28.73 -8.18 -37.87
C ARG A 295 28.87 -7.31 -36.63
N THR A 296 28.95 -6.00 -36.80
CA THR A 296 28.83 -5.04 -35.71
C THR A 296 27.41 -5.15 -35.18
N VAL A 297 27.30 -5.52 -33.90
CA VAL A 297 26.01 -5.52 -33.19
C VAL A 297 25.43 -4.11 -33.36
N PRO A 298 24.23 -3.94 -33.96
CA PRO A 298 23.66 -2.63 -34.16
C PRO A 298 23.49 -1.93 -32.82
N ASN A 299 23.66 -0.61 -32.80
CA ASN A 299 23.40 0.19 -31.60
C ASN A 299 21.97 -0.12 -31.09
N PRO A 300 21.78 -0.38 -29.78
CA PRO A 300 20.47 -0.69 -29.22
C PRO A 300 19.40 0.39 -29.49
N ILE A 301 19.79 1.67 -29.57
CA ILE A 301 18.84 2.78 -29.73
C ILE A 301 18.07 2.71 -31.07
N PRO A 302 18.73 2.56 -32.24
CA PRO A 302 18.03 2.33 -33.50
C PRO A 302 17.06 1.14 -33.52
N ILE A 303 17.43 0.02 -32.87
CA ILE A 303 16.56 -1.16 -32.78
C ILE A 303 15.32 -0.83 -31.97
N LEU A 304 15.49 -0.17 -30.82
CA LEU A 304 14.38 0.28 -29.98
C LEU A 304 13.46 1.25 -30.74
N ASN A 305 14.02 2.24 -31.45
CA ASN A 305 13.22 3.17 -32.24
C ASN A 305 12.39 2.45 -33.30
N THR A 306 12.99 1.50 -34.02
CA THR A 306 12.29 0.68 -35.02
C THR A 306 11.18 -0.16 -34.36
N ALA A 307 11.47 -0.75 -33.21
CA ALA A 307 10.51 -1.53 -32.44
C ALA A 307 9.31 -0.68 -31.98
N PHE A 308 9.55 0.53 -31.46
CA PHE A 308 8.50 1.47 -31.05
C PHE A 308 7.69 2.02 -32.24
N LEU A 309 8.33 2.29 -33.39
CA LEU A 309 7.62 2.67 -34.61
C LEU A 309 6.68 1.55 -35.07
N GLY A 310 7.11 0.29 -34.95
CA GLY A 310 6.27 -0.87 -35.25
C GLY A 310 5.01 -0.97 -34.38
N ILE A 311 5.00 -0.37 -33.18
CA ILE A 311 3.81 -0.31 -32.31
C ILE A 311 2.72 0.59 -32.90
N ILE A 312 3.09 1.65 -33.63
CA ILE A 312 2.11 2.55 -34.26
C ILE A 312 1.28 1.79 -35.32
N THR A 313 1.89 0.80 -35.97
CA THR A 313 1.24 -0.06 -36.98
C THR A 313 0.82 -1.41 -36.40
N TRP A 314 0.70 -1.53 -35.07
CA TRP A 314 0.43 -2.80 -34.42
C TRP A 314 -1.01 -3.27 -34.64
N ASP A 315 -1.17 -4.58 -34.79
CA ASP A 315 -2.48 -5.23 -34.84
C ASP A 315 -2.79 -5.80 -33.45
N PHE A 316 -3.51 -4.99 -32.65
CA PHE A 316 -3.86 -5.31 -31.26
C PHE A 316 -4.78 -6.53 -31.10
N ASP A 317 -5.48 -6.94 -32.16
CA ASP A 317 -6.36 -8.11 -32.14
C ASP A 317 -5.59 -9.42 -32.41
N LYS A 318 -4.47 -9.36 -33.14
CA LYS A 318 -3.73 -10.55 -33.59
C LYS A 318 -2.42 -10.80 -32.86
N LYS A 319 -1.79 -9.77 -32.28
CA LYS A 319 -0.47 -9.90 -31.66
C LYS A 319 -0.49 -9.42 -30.20
N PRO A 320 -0.07 -10.25 -29.23
CA PRO A 320 0.03 -9.82 -27.83
C PRO A 320 1.04 -8.69 -27.70
N LEU A 321 0.72 -7.70 -26.87
CA LEU A 321 1.61 -6.58 -26.58
C LEU A 321 2.85 -7.09 -25.81
N PRO A 322 4.05 -6.50 -26.03
CA PRO A 322 5.21 -6.76 -25.19
C PRO A 322 4.87 -6.63 -23.70
N GLU A 323 5.33 -7.56 -22.86
CA GLU A 323 5.05 -7.55 -21.42
C GLU A 323 5.55 -6.25 -20.76
N THR A 324 6.62 -5.64 -21.29
CA THR A 324 7.14 -4.35 -20.82
C THR A 324 6.19 -3.16 -21.02
N LEU A 325 5.17 -3.30 -21.87
CA LEU A 325 4.18 -2.26 -22.18
C LEU A 325 2.78 -2.60 -21.67
N MET A 326 2.64 -3.68 -20.88
CA MET A 326 1.32 -4.16 -20.44
C MET A 326 0.52 -3.09 -19.66
N ASN A 327 1.21 -2.25 -18.90
CA ASN A 327 0.58 -1.19 -18.11
C ASN A 327 -0.03 -0.08 -19.00
N ASP A 328 0.41 0.04 -20.25
CA ASP A 328 -0.05 1.06 -21.20
C ASP A 328 -1.00 0.50 -22.27
N GLU A 329 -1.42 -0.77 -22.16
CA GLU A 329 -2.25 -1.43 -23.17
C GLU A 329 -3.53 -0.64 -23.51
N VAL A 330 -4.22 -0.13 -22.50
CA VAL A 330 -5.46 0.65 -22.68
C VAL A 330 -5.18 2.00 -23.36
N ARG A 331 -3.99 2.58 -23.18
CA ARG A 331 -3.62 3.86 -23.81
C ARG A 331 -3.15 3.70 -25.25
N LEU A 332 -2.62 2.51 -25.58
CA LEU A 332 -2.07 2.20 -26.89
C LEU A 332 -3.13 1.73 -27.89
N ARG A 333 -4.27 1.24 -27.41
CA ARG A 333 -5.45 0.86 -28.21
C ARG A 333 -6.32 2.07 -28.55
#